data_AF-A0A359IJ86-F1
#
_entry.id   AF-A0A359IJ86-F1
#
_cell.length_a   1.000
_cell.length_b   1.000
_cell.length_c   1.000
_cell.angle_alpha   90.00
_cell.angle_beta   90.00
_cell.angle_gamma   90.00
#
_symmetry.space_group_name_H-M   'P 1'
#
loop_
_entity.id
_entity.type
_entity.pdbx_description
1 polymer ?
#
loop_
_entity_poly.entity_id
_entity_poly.type
_entity_poly.pdbx_seq_one_letter_code
_entity_poly.pdbx_strand_id
1 'polypeptide(L)' 'MNKYIVKYDSRKSIFDDYQVIEGKNPKDALKKAFNKDYMRLTGEASRYATIILVKGDYDKQNNNIIYKGRYQLLCYGECK' A
#
# COMPACT_ATOMS: atom_id res chain seq x y z
N MET A 1 -10.76 -1.04 -11.81
CA MET A 1 -10.26 -1.59 -10.52
C MET A 1 -9.08 -0.74 -10.06
N ASN A 2 -8.88 -0.50 -8.77
CA ASN A 2 -7.76 0.32 -8.28
C ASN A 2 -6.52 -0.55 -8.06
N LYS A 3 -5.36 -0.01 -8.39
CA LYS A 3 -4.06 -0.62 -8.08
C LYS A 3 -3.40 0.11 -6.93
N TYR A 4 -2.74 -0.66 -6.08
CA TYR A 4 -2.02 -0.17 -4.92
C TYR A 4 -0.64 -0.78 -4.87
N ILE A 5 0.37 0.07 -4.68
CA ILE A 5 1.75 -0.34 -4.45
C ILE A 5 1.92 -0.54 -2.94
N VAL A 6 2.32 -1.75 -2.54
CA VAL A 6 2.58 -2.18 -1.17
C VAL A 6 4.03 -1.89 -0.81
N LYS A 7 4.24 -1.26 0.34
CA LYS A 7 5.52 -1.21 1.04
C LYS A 7 5.38 -1.83 2.41
N TYR A 8 6.32 -2.70 2.78
CA TYR A 8 6.38 -3.32 4.11
C TYR A 8 7.24 -2.54 5.09
N ASP A 9 8.17 -1.72 4.59
CA ASP A 9 9.02 -0.88 5.41
C ASP A 9 9.06 0.54 4.83
N SER A 10 8.82 1.53 5.70
CA SER A 10 8.91 2.95 5.36
C SER A 10 10.35 3.43 5.10
N ARG A 11 11.34 2.70 5.64
CA ARG A 11 12.78 2.98 5.54
C ARG A 11 13.44 2.31 4.35
N LYS A 12 12.81 1.27 3.79
CA LYS A 12 13.28 0.64 2.55
C LYS A 12 12.83 1.43 1.34
N SER A 13 13.69 1.44 0.33
CA SER A 13 13.33 1.94 -0.99
C SER A 13 12.15 1.15 -1.54
N ILE A 14 11.22 1.82 -2.24
CA ILE A 14 10.15 1.13 -2.98
C ILE A 14 10.74 0.10 -3.94
N PHE A 15 11.95 0.35 -4.45
CA PHE A 15 12.48 -0.35 -5.60
C PHE A 15 12.97 -1.76 -5.31
N ASP A 16 13.16 -2.12 -4.03
CA ASP A 16 13.72 -3.43 -3.67
C ASP A 16 12.67 -4.50 -3.36
N ASP A 17 11.55 -4.14 -2.71
CA ASP A 17 10.57 -5.11 -2.16
C ASP A 17 9.10 -4.64 -2.29
N TYR A 18 8.70 -4.08 -3.44
CA TYR A 18 7.30 -3.67 -3.65
C TYR A 18 6.44 -4.76 -4.31
N GLN A 19 5.17 -4.83 -3.89
CA GLN A 19 4.15 -5.66 -4.51
C GLN A 19 3.00 -4.79 -5.00
N VAL A 20 2.49 -5.03 -6.20
CA VAL A 20 1.28 -4.36 -6.70
C VAL A 20 0.08 -5.25 -6.42
N ILE A 21 -0.91 -4.72 -5.71
CA ILE A 21 -2.16 -5.40 -5.39
C ILE A 21 -3.34 -4.65 -5.99
N GLU A 22 -4.44 -5.35 -6.24
CA GLU A 22 -5.62 -4.78 -6.88
C GLU A 22 -6.90 -5.04 -6.10
N GLY A 23 -7.78 -4.04 -6.06
CA GLY A 23 -9.08 -4.17 -5.41
C GLY A 23 -10.01 -3.00 -5.70
N LYS A 24 -11.27 -3.11 -5.27
CA LYS A 24 -12.23 -2.00 -5.35
C LYS A 24 -11.82 -0.89 -4.39
N ASN A 25 -11.52 -1.25 -3.15
CA ASN A 25 -10.97 -0.38 -2.11
C ASN A 25 -9.67 -0.99 -1.53
N PRO A 26 -8.91 -0.26 -0.69
CA PRO A 26 -7.65 -0.76 -0.16
C PRO A 26 -7.80 -1.99 0.76
N LYS A 27 -8.87 -2.07 1.58
CA LYS A 27 -9.12 -3.22 2.46
C LYS A 27 -9.39 -4.49 1.64
N ASP A 28 -10.20 -4.39 0.58
CA ASP A 28 -10.47 -5.51 -0.33
C ASP A 28 -9.18 -5.98 -1.01
N ALA A 29 -8.33 -5.03 -1.44
CA ALA A 29 -7.06 -5.36 -2.08
C ALA A 29 -6.14 -6.13 -1.12
N LEU A 30 -6.03 -5.67 0.13
CA LEU A 30 -5.25 -6.34 1.17
C LEU A 30 -5.81 -7.73 1.52
N LYS A 31 -7.14 -7.83 1.72
CA LYS A 31 -7.81 -9.10 2.01
C LYS A 31 -7.59 -10.10 0.89
N LYS A 32 -7.69 -9.67 -0.37
CA LYS A 32 -7.44 -10.53 -1.54
C LYS A 32 -5.98 -10.96 -1.65
N ALA A 33 -5.04 -10.07 -1.37
CA ALA A 33 -3.60 -10.34 -1.52
C ALA A 33 -3.01 -11.20 -0.40
N PHE A 34 -3.47 -11.00 0.84
CA PHE A 34 -2.85 -11.58 2.04
C PHE A 34 -3.80 -12.48 2.84
N ASN A 35 -5.07 -12.57 2.46
CA ASN A 35 -6.12 -13.32 3.18
C ASN A 35 -6.27 -12.92 4.67
N LYS A 36 -5.90 -11.67 5.00
CA LYS A 36 -5.96 -11.11 6.36
C LYS A 36 -6.78 -9.84 6.40
N ASP A 37 -7.33 -9.55 7.57
CA ASP A 37 -8.02 -8.29 7.83
C ASP A 37 -7.03 -7.22 8.33
N TYR A 38 -7.15 -6.04 7.76
CA TYR A 38 -6.29 -4.91 8.08
C TYR A 38 -7.12 -3.69 8.49
N MET A 39 -6.62 -2.97 9.48
CA MET A 39 -7.19 -1.72 9.94
C MET A 39 -6.35 -0.52 9.49
N ARG A 40 -7.02 0.57 9.09
CA ARG A 40 -6.34 1.79 8.69
C ARG A 40 -5.79 2.49 9.92
N LEU A 41 -4.51 2.82 9.91
CA LEU A 41 -3.84 3.57 10.97
C LEU A 41 -3.71 5.03 10.53
N THR A 42 -4.03 5.95 11.44
CA THR A 42 -3.97 7.41 11.22
C THR A 42 -3.22 8.08 12.37
N GLY A 43 -2.81 9.34 12.18
CA GLY A 43 -2.07 10.09 13.19
C GLY A 43 -0.77 9.38 13.61
N GLU A 44 -0.51 9.32 14.90
CA GLU A 44 0.70 8.68 15.44
C GLU A 44 0.75 7.17 15.20
N ALA A 45 -0.40 6.50 15.14
CA ALA A 45 -0.46 5.05 14.93
C ALA A 45 0.13 4.63 13.57
N SER A 46 0.14 5.54 12.59
CA SER A 46 0.73 5.30 11.27
C SER A 46 2.22 4.93 11.32
N ARG A 47 2.94 5.30 12.38
CA ARG A 47 4.35 4.95 12.61
C ARG A 47 4.56 3.45 12.88
N TYR A 48 3.52 2.75 13.31
CA TYR A 48 3.54 1.32 13.62
C TYR A 48 2.87 0.47 12.53
N ALA A 49 2.70 1.03 11.33
CA ALA A 49 2.06 0.33 10.24
C ALA A 49 2.87 -0.87 9.76
N THR A 50 2.20 -1.99 9.57
CA THR A 50 2.76 -3.21 8.96
C THR A 50 2.86 -3.06 7.45
N ILE A 51 1.90 -2.35 6.85
CA ILE A 51 1.81 -2.16 5.41
C ILE A 51 1.46 -0.70 5.11
N ILE A 52 2.14 -0.13 4.11
CA ILE A 52 1.84 1.19 3.57
C ILE A 52 1.45 1.02 2.10
N LEU A 53 0.29 1.56 1.72
CA LEU A 53 -0.21 1.54 0.35
C LEU A 53 -0.12 2.91 -0.29
N VAL A 54 0.22 2.91 -1.57
CA VAL A 54 0.14 4.08 -2.45
C VAL A 54 -0.75 3.73 -3.64
N LYS A 55 -1.79 4.53 -3.88
CA LYS A 55 -2.67 4.32 -5.04
C LYS A 55 -2.02 4.82 -6.32
N GLY A 56 -1.82 3.93 -7.29
CA GLY A 56 -1.19 4.29 -8.56
C GLY A 56 -0.83 3.06 -9.38
N ASP A 57 -0.28 3.34 -10.56
CA ASP A 57 0.38 2.34 -11.40
C ASP A 57 1.90 2.44 -11.18
N TYR A 58 2.57 1.30 -11.10
CA TYR A 58 4.03 1.28 -11.09
C TYR A 58 4.54 1.12 -12.53
N ASP A 59 5.28 2.12 -12.99
CA ASP A 59 5.99 2.12 -14.27
C ASP A 59 7.38 1.49 -14.06
N LYS A 60 7.52 0.24 -14.51
CA LYS A 60 8.77 -0.52 -14.44
C LYS A 60 9.87 0.04 -15.32
N GLN A 61 9.53 0.69 -16.44
CA GLN A 61 10.53 1.18 -17.40
C GLN A 61 11.25 2.42 -16.87
N ASN A 62 10.48 3.30 -16.25
CA ASN A 62 10.99 4.56 -15.68
C ASN A 62 11.23 4.49 -14.16
N ASN A 63 11.04 3.30 -13.57
CA ASN A 63 11.17 3.07 -12.14
C ASN A 63 10.38 4.09 -11.30
N ASN A 64 9.11 4.34 -11.66
CA ASN A 64 8.32 5.43 -11.11
C ASN A 64 6.91 4.97 -10.71
N ILE A 65 6.29 5.68 -9.74
CA ILE A 65 4.88 5.50 -9.42
C ILE A 65 4.08 6.62 -10.11
N ILE A 66 3.19 6.22 -11.01
CA ILE A 66 2.19 7.09 -11.62
C ILE A 66 0.99 7.12 -10.68
N TYR A 67 0.93 8.16 -9.85
CA TYR A 67 -0.15 8.34 -8.89
C TYR A 67 -1.50 8.51 -9.58
N LYS A 68 -2.52 7.79 -9.10
CA LYS A 68 -3.91 7.97 -9.58
C LYS A 68 -4.70 8.80 -8.58
N GLY A 69 -4.69 10.11 -8.80
CA GLY A 69 -5.33 11.12 -7.95
C GLY A 69 -4.33 11.80 -7.00
N ARG A 70 -4.84 12.34 -5.89
CA ARG A 70 -3.98 12.98 -4.87
C ARG A 70 -3.06 11.93 -4.25
N TYR A 71 -1.77 12.24 -4.17
CA TYR A 71 -0.81 11.43 -3.43
C TYR A 71 -1.26 11.28 -1.96
N GLN A 72 -1.43 10.04 -1.54
CA GLN A 72 -1.79 9.71 -0.17
C GLN A 72 -1.13 8.38 0.22
N LEU A 73 -0.41 8.39 1.34
CA LEU A 73 0.04 7.18 2.01
C LEU A 73 -1.10 6.63 2.85
N LEU A 74 -1.46 5.38 2.62
CA LEU A 74 -2.49 4.68 3.39
C LEU A 74 -1.81 3.63 4.26
N CYS A 75 -1.67 3.94 5.53
CA CYS A 75 -1.02 3.07 6.51
C CYS A 75 -2.02 2.06 7.09
N TYR A 76 -1.62 0.81 7.21
CA TYR A 76 -2.43 -0.29 7.70
C TYR A 76 -1.66 -1.18 8.70
N GLY A 77 -2.37 -1.67 9.70
CA GLY A 77 -1.90 -2.71 10.63
C GLY A 77 -2.81 -3.94 10.58
N GLU A 78 -2.29 -5.11 10.93
CA GLU A 78 -3.09 -6.34 11.06
C GLU A 78 -4.10 -6.20 12.20
N CYS A 79 -5.35 -6.62 11.96
CA CYS A 79 -6.30 -6.83 13.05
C CYS A 79 -5.86 -8.08 13.83
N LYS A 80 -5.68 -7.96 15.16
CA LYS A 80 -5.50 -9.12 16.04
C LYS A 80 -6.80 -9.91 16.16
#